data_AF-A0AAD1SI21-F1
#
_entry.id   AF-A0AAD1SI21-F1
#
_cell.length_a   1.000
_cell.length_b   1.000
_cell.length_c   1.000
_cell.angle_alpha   90.00
_cell.angle_beta   90.00
_cell.angle_gamma   90.00
#
_symmetry.space_group_name_H-M   'P 1'
#
loop_
_entity.id
_entity.type
_entity.pdbx_description
1 polymer ?
#
loop_
_entity_poly.entity_id
_entity_poly.type
_entity_poly.pdbx_seq_one_letter_code
_entity_poly.pdbx_strand_id
1 'polypeptide(L)' 'MTLNCRGLNIPERRSHLLRVLRRKHISIAMLQETHFKEGAAPKLRSTYHPISYLNNHPETRRAG' A
#
# COMPACT_ATOMS: atom_id res chain seq x y z
N MET A 1 -0.90 -3.20 -11.17
CA MET A 1 -2.20 -2.54 -10.83
C MET A 1 -1.90 -1.24 -10.10
N THR A 2 -2.62 -0.16 -10.41
CA THR A 2 -2.53 1.10 -9.66
C THR A 2 -3.84 1.34 -8.94
N LEU A 3 -3.79 1.68 -7.65
CA LEU A 3 -4.98 1.85 -6.81
C LEU A 3 -4.81 3.00 -5.84
N ASN A 4 -5.79 3.91 -5.82
CA ASN A 4 -5.99 4.82 -4.71
C ASN A 4 -6.73 4.07 -3.58
N CYS A 5 -6.09 3.98 -2.41
CA CYS A 5 -6.59 3.19 -1.28
C CYS A 5 -7.47 3.98 -0.31
N ARG A 6 -7.54 5.31 -0.42
CA ARG A 6 -8.30 6.20 0.47
C ARG A 6 -8.09 5.89 1.97
N GLY A 7 -6.85 5.56 2.34
CA GLY A 7 -6.43 5.20 3.68
C GLY A 7 -6.44 3.70 4.00
N LEU A 8 -5.31 3.21 4.51
CA LEU A 8 -5.06 1.81 4.91
C LEU A 8 -4.72 1.66 6.40
N ASN A 9 -5.01 2.66 7.23
CA ASN A 9 -4.74 2.59 8.67
C ASN A 9 -5.55 1.48 9.35
N ILE A 10 -6.79 1.27 8.89
CA ILE A 10 -7.72 0.26 9.39
C ILE A 10 -7.27 -1.16 8.96
N PRO A 11 -7.09 -2.12 9.88
CA PRO A 11 -6.66 -3.49 9.56
C PRO A 11 -7.54 -4.21 8.53
N GLU A 12 -8.85 -4.06 8.62
CA GLU A 12 -9.84 -4.70 7.75
C GLU A 12 -9.63 -4.30 6.29
N ARG A 13 -9.30 -3.02 6.03
CA ARG A 13 -9.02 -2.51 4.69
C ARG A 13 -7.74 -3.11 4.11
N ARG A 14 -6.70 -3.29 4.96
CA ARG A 14 -5.46 -3.96 4.55
C ARG A 14 -5.69 -5.41 4.19
N SER A 15 -6.43 -6.15 5.00
CA SER A 15 -6.80 -7.54 4.73
C SER A 15 -7.63 -7.66 3.45
N HIS A 16 -8.59 -6.76 3.25
CA HIS A 16 -9.39 -6.73 2.03
C HIS A 16 -8.51 -6.49 0.78
N LEU A 17 -7.63 -5.50 0.83
CA LEU A 17 -6.69 -5.20 -0.25
C LEU A 17 -5.84 -6.42 -0.62
N LEU A 18 -5.19 -7.04 0.37
CA LEU A 18 -4.33 -8.22 0.13
C LEU A 18 -5.11 -9.37 -0.48
N ARG A 19 -6.37 -9.59 -0.06
CA ARG A 19 -7.25 -10.59 -0.67
C ARG A 19 -7.58 -10.26 -2.13
N VAL A 20 -7.82 -8.99 -2.46
CA VAL A 20 -8.07 -8.57 -3.85
C VAL A 20 -6.82 -8.77 -4.71
N LEU A 21 -5.64 -8.39 -4.22
CA LEU A 21 -4.37 -8.58 -4.93
C LEU A 21 -4.11 -10.06 -5.22
N ARG A 22 -4.36 -10.94 -4.24
CA ARG A 22 -4.24 -12.39 -4.41
C ARG A 22 -5.25 -12.94 -5.43
N ARG A 23 -6.54 -12.60 -5.30
CA ARG A 23 -7.60 -13.11 -6.20
C ARG A 23 -7.40 -12.71 -7.66
N LYS A 24 -6.83 -11.51 -7.88
CA LYS A 24 -6.55 -11.00 -9.23
C LYS A 24 -5.16 -11.39 -9.74
N HIS A 25 -4.42 -12.24 -9.02
CA HIS A 25 -3.06 -12.65 -9.39
C HIS A 25 -2.14 -11.46 -9.71
N ILE A 26 -2.26 -10.37 -8.95
CA ILE A 26 -1.47 -9.16 -9.18
C ILE A 26 -0.05 -9.39 -8.68
N SER A 27 0.95 -9.33 -9.57
CA SER A 27 2.36 -9.42 -9.16
C SER A 27 2.87 -8.13 -8.51
N ILE A 28 2.51 -6.98 -9.09
CA ILE A 28 2.96 -5.65 -8.63
C ILE A 28 1.75 -4.69 -8.49
N ALA A 29 1.66 -4.05 -7.33
CA ALA A 29 0.64 -3.06 -7.03
C ALA A 29 1.25 -1.73 -6.58
N MET A 30 0.83 -0.64 -7.22
CA MET A 30 1.17 0.73 -6.84
C MET A 30 0.00 1.31 -6.05
N LEU A 31 0.23 1.63 -4.78
CA LEU A 31 -0.81 2.10 -3.85
C LEU A 31 -0.61 3.58 -3.55
N GLN A 32 -1.69 4.36 -3.70
CA GLN A 32 -1.71 5.80 -3.47
C GLN A 32 -2.70 6.13 -2.33
N GLU A 33 -2.54 7.31 -1.71
CA GLU A 33 -3.37 7.75 -0.58
C GLU A 33 -3.48 6.69 0.53
N THR A 34 -2.37 6.06 0.90
CA THR A 34 -2.35 5.01 1.92
C THR A 34 -2.56 5.56 3.34
N HIS A 35 -2.32 6.86 3.54
CA HIS A 35 -2.41 7.58 4.82
C HIS A 35 -1.55 6.98 5.94
N PHE A 36 -0.53 6.20 5.59
CA PHE A 36 0.47 5.78 6.56
C PHE A 36 1.24 7.00 7.06
N LYS A 37 1.49 7.06 8.37
CA LYS A 37 2.31 8.11 8.97
C LYS A 37 3.75 7.97 8.50
N GLU A 38 4.45 9.09 8.42
CA GLU A 38 5.88 9.12 8.14
C GLU A 38 6.64 8.29 9.19
N GLY A 39 7.58 7.45 8.74
CA GLY A 39 8.29 6.50 9.59
C GLY A 39 7.50 5.25 10.02
N ALA A 40 6.21 5.13 9.67
CA ALA A 40 5.44 3.93 9.98
C ALA A 40 5.78 2.82 8.98
N ALA A 41 6.18 1.65 9.49
CA ALA A 41 6.30 0.45 8.66
C ALA A 41 4.90 0.04 8.16
N PRO A 42 4.63 0.03 6.84
CA PRO A 42 3.36 -0.43 6.32
C PRO A 42 3.24 -1.92 6.66
N LYS A 43 2.30 -2.24 7.55
CA LYS A 43 1.95 -3.63 7.89
C LYS A 43 1.12 -4.27 6.76
N LEU A 44 1.67 -4.21 5.55
CA LEU A 44 1.19 -4.81 4.31
C LEU A 44 2.18 -5.91 3.94
N ARG A 45 1.98 -7.09 4.54
CA ARG A 45 2.74 -8.29 4.22
C ARG A 45 1.78 -9.45 4.05
N SER A 46 1.99 -10.23 3.00
CA SER A 46 1.34 -11.53 2.82
C SER A 46 2.33 -12.49 2.17
N THR A 47 2.06 -13.79 2.20
CA THR A 47 2.87 -14.80 1.50
C THR A 47 3.02 -14.50 0.00
N TYR A 48 2.03 -13.85 -0.61
CA TYR A 48 2.01 -13.52 -2.04
C TYR A 48 2.65 -12.16 -2.35
N HIS A 49 2.74 -11.29 -1.35
CA HIS A 49 3.37 -9.97 -1.43
C HIS A 49 4.24 -9.78 -0.18
N PRO A 50 5.38 -10.49 -0.10
CA PRO A 50 6.24 -10.47 1.08
C PRO A 50 7.00 -9.16 1.23
N ILE A 51 7.20 -8.46 0.12
CA ILE A 51 7.97 -7.22 0.04
C ILE A 51 7.02 -6.05 -0.21
N SER A 52 7.17 -4.99 0.57
CA SER A 52 6.50 -3.72 0.37
C SER A 52 7.50 -2.58 0.50
N TYR A 53 7.38 -1.61 -0.40
CA TYR A 53 8.19 -0.40 -0.42
C TYR A 53 7.29 0.78 -0.09
N LEU A 54 7.69 1.61 0.86
CA LEU A 54 7.04 2.88 1.15
C LEU A 54 7.92 4.00 0.61
N ASN A 55 7.35 4.90 -0.19
CA ASN A 55 8.08 6.10 -0.56
C ASN A 55 8.17 7.02 0.67
N ASN A 56 9.38 7.12 1.23
CA ASN A 56 9.68 7.93 2.41
C ASN A 56 10.38 9.26 2.05
N HIS A 57 10.47 9.62 0.76
CA HIS A 57 11.15 10.85 0.33
C HIS A 57 10.16 12.02 0.20
N PRO A 58 10.13 12.97 1.16
CA PRO A 58 9.23 14.12 1.11
C PRO A 58 9.51 15.05 -0.07
N GLU A 59 10.74 15.08 -0.58
CA GLU A 59 11.17 15.90 -1.71
C GLU A 59 10.56 15.51 -3.08
N THR A 60 9.94 14.33 -3.18
CA THR A 60 9.22 13.91 -4.40
C THR A 60 7.73 14.30 -4.40
N ARG A 61 7.20 14.87 -3.31
CA ARG A 61 5.92 15.57 -3.34
C ARG A 61 6.13 16.92 -4.03
N ARG A 62 6.12 16.93 -5.36
CA ARG A 62 6.00 18.19 -6.11
C ARG A 62 4.76 18.92 -5.59
N ALA A 63 4.98 20.09 -5.00
CA ALA A 63 3.95 21.07 -4.73
C ALA A 63 3.21 21.33 -6.05
N GLY A 64 1.92 21.00 -6.07
CA GLY A 64 0.99 21.48 -7.08
C GLY A 64 0.57 22.91 -6.75
#